data_AF-A0A562M3T6-F1
#
_entry.id   AF-A0A562M3T6-F1
#
_cell.length_a   1.000
_cell.length_b   1.000
_cell.length_c   1.000
_cell.angle_alpha   90.00
_cell.angle_beta   90.00
_cell.angle_gamma   90.00
#
_symmetry.space_group_name_H-M   'P 1'
#
loop_
_entity.id
_entity.type
_entity.pdbx_description
1 polymer ?
#
loop_
_entity_poly.entity_id
_entity_poly.type
_entity_poly.pdbx_seq_one_letter_code
_entity_poly.pdbx_strand_id
1 'polypeptide(L)'
;MMLKRIIVVLTVLMIYSCGSSSKVRTATVNRTKKTTVVKKRPFVVAKETDVVKQNNGKSEVLEATSKIAVTPEVVNNYISQYKEIAKENMRKHGIPCSITLAQGVLESGAGTGVLAQKANNHFGIKCHTGWTGESVHHDDDAEQECFRKYEQSSESYRDHSLFLTTRSRYAGLFKLDKGDYVAWANGLRAAGYATDVKYPEKLIGLIERYELYKIDEEVIGSGYKPIAKMSEKPLDANSYRVSQGDTLYSISRKFNLSVDELVQLNNLPGNAIAIGQILKIKS
;
A
#
# COMPACT_ATOMS: atom_id res chain seq x y z
N MET A 1 58.59 -13.38 27.21
CA MET A 1 57.98 -13.22 28.55
C MET A 1 59.06 -12.81 29.53
N MET A 2 58.97 -11.63 30.13
CA MET A 2 59.04 -11.42 31.57
C MET A 2 58.70 -9.97 31.89
N LEU A 3 58.03 -9.81 33.02
CA LEU A 3 57.04 -8.81 33.34
C LEU A 3 57.66 -7.66 34.16
N LYS A 4 57.29 -6.42 33.79
CA LYS A 4 57.12 -5.18 34.57
C LYS A 4 57.85 -5.02 35.91
N ARG A 5 58.42 -3.82 36.13
CA ARG A 5 58.23 -3.06 37.38
C ARG A 5 58.30 -1.55 37.13
N ILE A 6 57.37 -0.87 37.78
CA ILE A 6 56.95 0.53 37.68
C ILE A 6 57.87 1.39 38.56
N ILE A 7 58.24 2.59 38.10
CA ILE A 7 58.69 3.68 38.97
C ILE A 7 57.85 4.92 38.69
N VAL A 8 57.17 5.37 39.74
CA VAL A 8 56.35 6.57 39.86
C VAL A 8 57.26 7.72 40.28
N VAL A 9 57.19 8.86 39.60
CA VAL A 9 57.62 10.15 40.17
C VAL A 9 56.52 11.18 39.94
N LEU A 10 55.97 11.63 41.07
CA LEU A 10 55.05 12.74 41.25
C LEU A 10 55.80 14.08 41.16
N THR A 11 55.27 15.03 40.39
CA THR A 11 55.42 16.46 40.68
C THR A 11 54.09 17.17 40.50
N VAL A 12 53.59 17.68 41.63
CA VAL A 12 52.40 18.52 41.82
C VAL A 12 52.87 19.98 41.92
N LEU A 13 52.15 20.92 41.29
CA LEU A 13 51.77 22.28 41.76
C LEU A 13 51.18 23.06 40.55
N MET A 14 49.86 23.35 40.47
CA MET A 14 49.10 24.50 41.06
C MET A 14 49.68 25.86 40.59
N ILE A 15 48.96 26.87 40.07
CA ILE A 15 47.58 27.38 40.27
C ILE A 15 47.25 28.50 39.25
N TYR A 16 45.97 28.91 39.23
CA TYR A 16 45.27 30.06 38.57
C TYR A 16 44.75 29.82 37.15
N SER A 17 43.45 29.56 36.90
CA SER A 17 42.19 30.26 37.26
C SER A 17 42.04 31.65 36.65
N CYS A 18 41.29 31.72 35.54
CA CYS A 18 40.32 32.78 35.28
C CYS A 18 39.10 32.13 34.61
N GLY A 19 37.97 32.15 35.31
CA GLY A 19 36.71 31.60 34.85
C GLY A 19 35.99 32.50 33.85
N SER A 20 35.26 31.86 32.94
CA SER A 20 34.10 32.46 32.28
C SER A 20 32.93 31.52 32.48
N SER A 21 31.96 31.96 33.28
CA SER A 21 30.70 31.27 33.50
C SER A 21 29.77 31.57 32.33
N SER A 22 29.65 30.63 31.38
CA SER A 22 28.53 30.66 30.46
C SER A 22 27.27 30.21 31.23
N LYS A 23 26.51 31.19 31.69
CA LYS A 23 25.17 31.01 32.27
C LYS A 23 24.30 30.19 31.29
N VAL A 24 23.95 28.97 31.68
CA VAL A 24 22.83 28.23 31.09
C VAL A 24 21.57 29.03 31.37
N ARG A 25 21.07 29.76 30.37
CA ARG A 25 19.73 30.33 30.41
C ARG A 25 18.74 29.22 30.15
N THR A 26 18.13 28.69 31.20
CA THR A 26 16.82 28.05 31.13
C THR A 26 15.83 29.09 30.62
N ALA A 27 15.56 29.06 29.32
CA ALA A 27 14.43 29.79 28.77
C ALA A 27 13.15 29.03 29.14
N THR A 28 12.50 29.46 30.22
CA THR A 28 11.08 29.18 30.45
C THR A 28 10.33 29.76 29.26
N VAL A 29 9.94 28.91 28.31
CA VAL A 29 8.97 29.29 27.28
C VAL A 29 7.62 29.42 28.00
N ASN A 30 7.32 30.63 28.44
CA ASN A 30 5.96 31.06 28.74
C ASN A 30 5.17 31.00 27.43
N ARG A 31 4.57 29.84 27.15
CA ARG A 31 3.57 29.70 26.09
C ARG A 31 2.35 30.51 26.53
N THR A 32 2.30 31.76 26.11
CA THR A 32 1.08 32.57 26.17
C THR A 32 0.02 31.79 25.40
N LYS A 33 -1.02 31.31 26.09
CA LYS A 33 -2.25 30.84 25.44
C LYS A 33 -2.81 32.02 24.66
N LYS A 34 -2.50 32.11 23.37
CA LYS A 34 -3.37 32.83 22.43
C LYS A 34 -4.64 32.00 22.31
N THR A 35 -5.61 32.33 23.15
CA THR A 35 -7.00 31.99 22.94
C THR A 35 -7.44 32.74 21.69
N THR A 36 -7.28 32.12 20.52
CA THR A 36 -8.04 32.54 19.35
C THR A 36 -9.48 32.18 19.65
N VAL A 37 -10.26 33.19 20.03
CA VAL A 37 -11.72 33.12 20.06
C VAL A 37 -12.18 32.86 18.63
N VAL A 38 -12.25 31.59 18.23
CA VAL A 38 -13.06 31.21 17.08
C VAL A 38 -14.49 31.43 17.53
N LYS A 39 -15.09 32.53 17.04
CA LYS A 39 -16.54 32.75 17.14
C LYS A 39 -17.23 31.46 16.69
N LYS A 40 -17.88 30.77 17.62
CA LYS A 40 -18.88 29.75 17.30
C LYS A 40 -19.90 30.42 16.38
N ARG A 41 -19.83 30.14 15.08
CA ARG A 41 -20.98 30.30 14.22
C ARG A 41 -21.98 29.22 14.66
N PRO A 42 -23.22 29.57 15.00
CA PRO A 42 -24.21 28.57 15.35
C PRO A 42 -24.40 27.64 14.15
N PHE A 43 -24.23 26.35 14.41
CA PHE A 43 -24.65 25.27 13.52
C PHE A 43 -26.17 25.37 13.40
N VAL A 44 -26.64 25.99 12.32
CA VAL A 44 -28.06 25.97 11.96
C VAL A 44 -28.34 24.56 11.47
N VAL A 45 -29.15 23.84 12.25
CA VAL A 45 -29.76 22.57 11.87
C VAL A 45 -30.61 22.84 10.62
N ALA A 46 -30.07 22.53 9.45
CA ALA A 46 -30.84 22.47 8.22
C ALA A 46 -31.52 21.10 8.16
N LYS A 47 -32.86 21.16 8.08
CA LYS A 47 -33.79 20.03 8.04
C LYS A 47 -33.42 19.01 6.97
N GLU A 48 -33.54 17.74 7.35
CA GLU A 48 -33.75 16.62 6.42
C GLU A 48 -34.92 16.93 5.48
N THR A 49 -34.67 16.81 4.18
CA THR A 49 -35.69 16.52 3.19
C THR A 49 -35.20 15.39 2.30
N ASP A 50 -36.13 14.48 2.05
CA ASP A 50 -35.97 13.15 1.50
C ASP A 50 -35.43 13.07 0.05
N VAL A 51 -35.02 11.83 -0.28
CA VAL A 51 -34.93 11.20 -1.61
C VAL A 51 -33.59 11.34 -2.35
N VAL A 52 -32.76 10.29 -2.35
CA VAL A 52 -32.59 9.35 -3.49
C VAL A 52 -32.14 7.98 -2.97
N LYS A 53 -32.82 6.94 -3.47
CA LYS A 53 -32.71 5.52 -3.14
C LYS A 53 -31.44 4.86 -3.70
N GLN A 54 -30.85 3.98 -2.87
CA GLN A 54 -30.29 2.65 -3.20
C GLN A 54 -29.23 2.56 -4.32
N ASN A 55 -27.95 2.54 -3.94
CA ASN A 55 -26.87 1.89 -4.70
C ASN A 55 -26.46 0.61 -3.99
N ASN A 56 -27.01 -0.52 -4.42
CA ASN A 56 -26.60 -1.85 -3.98
C ASN A 56 -25.66 -2.46 -5.02
N GLY A 57 -24.46 -1.88 -5.14
CA GLY A 57 -23.38 -2.43 -5.97
C GLY A 57 -22.69 -3.56 -5.23
N LYS A 58 -22.83 -4.81 -5.69
CA LYS A 58 -22.00 -5.91 -5.22
C LYS A 58 -20.55 -5.63 -5.60
N SER A 59 -19.79 -5.33 -4.58
CA SER A 59 -18.38 -5.00 -4.59
C SER A 59 -17.56 -6.26 -4.93
N GLU A 60 -16.37 -6.15 -5.53
CA GLU A 60 -15.55 -7.34 -5.87
C GLU A 60 -14.89 -7.87 -4.58
N VAL A 61 -15.11 -9.13 -4.22
CA VAL A 61 -14.52 -9.74 -3.02
C VAL A 61 -13.03 -10.02 -3.29
N LEU A 62 -12.14 -9.22 -2.69
CA LEU A 62 -10.72 -9.52 -2.63
C LEU A 62 -10.49 -10.53 -1.49
N GLU A 63 -10.37 -11.81 -1.82
CA GLU A 63 -10.06 -12.85 -0.82
C GLU A 63 -8.57 -12.83 -0.46
N ALA A 64 -8.14 -11.93 0.42
CA ALA A 64 -6.88 -12.13 1.14
C ALA A 64 -6.92 -11.66 2.59
N THR A 65 -7.65 -10.58 2.91
CA THR A 65 -7.72 -10.08 4.30
C THR A 65 -9.07 -9.42 4.55
N SER A 66 -9.86 -9.99 5.48
CA SER A 66 -11.25 -9.62 5.79
C SER A 66 -12.21 -9.66 4.58
N LYS A 67 -13.43 -10.17 4.76
CA LYS A 67 -14.43 -10.35 3.70
C LYS A 67 -15.05 -9.01 3.25
N ILE A 68 -14.22 -8.01 2.95
CA ILE A 68 -14.64 -6.71 2.46
C ILE A 68 -14.55 -6.78 0.94
N ALA A 69 -15.72 -6.76 0.34
CA ALA A 69 -15.84 -6.58 -1.08
C ALA A 69 -15.51 -5.11 -1.39
N VAL A 70 -14.56 -4.85 -2.30
CA VAL A 70 -14.05 -3.50 -2.64
C VAL A 70 -14.41 -3.14 -4.08
N THR A 71 -14.86 -1.89 -4.32
CA THR A 71 -15.22 -1.45 -5.66
C THR A 71 -13.98 -1.05 -6.45
N PRO A 72 -14.01 -1.12 -7.80
CA PRO A 72 -12.91 -0.65 -8.63
C PRO A 72 -12.50 0.80 -8.38
N GLU A 73 -13.45 1.66 -8.04
CA GLU A 73 -13.20 3.06 -7.69
C GLU A 73 -12.32 3.16 -6.43
N VAL A 74 -12.63 2.39 -5.38
CA VAL A 74 -11.84 2.36 -4.15
C VAL A 74 -10.41 1.86 -4.43
N VAL A 75 -10.25 0.84 -5.28
CA VAL A 75 -8.92 0.34 -5.66
C VAL A 75 -8.14 1.40 -6.44
N ASN A 76 -8.75 2.07 -7.42
CA ASN A 76 -8.09 3.14 -8.17
C ASN A 76 -7.71 4.33 -7.28
N ASN A 77 -8.57 4.70 -6.33
CA ASN A 77 -8.28 5.75 -5.35
C ASN A 77 -7.08 5.37 -4.46
N TYR A 78 -7.03 4.12 -4.00
CA TYR A 78 -5.89 3.59 -3.26
C TYR A 78 -4.59 3.67 -4.09
N ILE A 79 -4.62 3.17 -5.33
CA ILE A 79 -3.46 3.22 -6.24
C ILE A 79 -3.00 4.66 -6.43
N SER A 80 -3.93 5.57 -6.72
CA SER A 80 -3.63 7.00 -6.91
C SER A 80 -3.00 7.63 -5.67
N GLN A 81 -3.54 7.31 -4.48
CA GLN A 81 -3.05 7.83 -3.21
C GLN A 81 -1.64 7.35 -2.88
N TYR A 82 -1.32 6.08 -3.15
CA TYR A 82 -0.08 5.46 -2.69
C TYR A 82 0.99 5.27 -3.77
N LYS A 83 0.71 5.56 -5.05
CA LYS A 83 1.67 5.35 -6.14
C LYS A 83 3.02 6.05 -5.93
N GLU A 84 3.04 7.30 -5.43
CA GLU A 84 4.31 8.01 -5.25
C GLU A 84 5.14 7.43 -4.10
N ILE A 85 4.47 6.93 -3.04
CA ILE A 85 5.13 6.19 -1.96
C ILE A 85 5.71 4.88 -2.50
N ALA A 86 4.96 4.14 -3.33
CA ALA A 86 5.45 2.92 -3.97
C ALA A 86 6.64 3.19 -4.90
N LYS A 87 6.61 4.29 -5.67
CA LYS A 87 7.73 4.73 -6.53
C LYS A 87 8.98 5.06 -5.72
N GLU A 88 8.83 5.78 -4.60
CA GLU A 88 9.94 6.05 -3.70
C GLU A 88 10.52 4.76 -3.10
N ASN A 89 9.68 3.83 -2.67
CA ASN A 89 10.12 2.55 -2.13
C ASN A 89 10.81 1.68 -3.19
N MET A 90 10.32 1.65 -4.43
CA MET A 90 10.99 0.96 -5.53
C MET A 90 12.39 1.52 -5.79
N ARG A 91 12.55 2.85 -5.78
CA ARG A 91 13.86 3.49 -5.94
C ARG A 91 14.82 3.13 -4.80
N LYS A 92 14.34 3.11 -3.55
CA LYS A 92 15.18 2.87 -2.36
C LYS A 92 15.47 1.40 -2.10
N HIS A 93 14.51 0.52 -2.36
CA HIS A 93 14.52 -0.87 -1.92
C HIS A 93 14.47 -1.88 -3.06
N GLY A 94 14.17 -1.44 -4.29
CA GLY A 94 14.24 -2.30 -5.48
C GLY A 94 13.07 -3.26 -5.67
N ILE A 95 12.00 -3.14 -4.89
CA ILE A 95 10.76 -3.91 -5.06
C ILE A 95 9.91 -3.21 -6.13
N PRO A 96 9.36 -3.92 -7.13
CA PRO A 96 8.49 -3.31 -8.13
C PRO A 96 7.31 -2.56 -7.49
N CYS A 97 6.95 -1.40 -8.06
CA CYS A 97 5.77 -0.65 -7.63
C CYS A 97 4.51 -1.49 -7.82
N SER A 98 4.39 -2.20 -8.93
CA SER A 98 3.27 -3.08 -9.23
C SER A 98 3.04 -4.13 -8.15
N ILE A 99 4.11 -4.80 -7.71
CA ILE A 99 4.10 -5.76 -6.59
C ILE A 99 3.65 -5.07 -5.31
N THR A 100 4.30 -3.95 -4.95
CA THR A 100 4.01 -3.24 -3.70
C THR A 100 2.55 -2.77 -3.63
N LEU A 101 2.03 -2.21 -4.72
CA LEU A 101 0.65 -1.72 -4.79
C LEU A 101 -0.36 -2.87 -4.84
N ALA A 102 -0.09 -3.94 -5.58
CA ALA A 102 -0.97 -5.10 -5.63
C ALA A 102 -1.07 -5.80 -4.26
N GLN A 103 0.06 -5.97 -3.57
CA GLN A 103 0.06 -6.46 -2.18
C GLN A 103 -0.70 -5.46 -1.29
N GLY A 104 -0.39 -4.17 -1.35
CA GLY A 104 -1.11 -3.17 -0.58
C GLY A 104 -2.63 -3.23 -0.79
N VAL A 105 -3.11 -3.35 -2.03
CA VAL A 105 -4.53 -3.52 -2.33
C VAL A 105 -5.08 -4.81 -1.74
N LEU A 106 -4.37 -5.93 -1.93
CA LEU A 106 -4.82 -7.25 -1.52
C LEU A 106 -4.87 -7.40 0.01
N GLU A 107 -3.79 -7.02 0.70
CA GLU A 107 -3.60 -7.20 2.15
C GLU A 107 -4.35 -6.16 3.02
N SER A 108 -4.82 -5.07 2.42
CA SER A 108 -5.57 -4.03 3.15
C SER A 108 -7.01 -3.87 2.69
N GLY A 109 -7.47 -4.69 1.74
CA GLY A 109 -8.74 -4.44 1.05
C GLY A 109 -8.79 -3.02 0.46
N ALA A 110 -7.72 -2.63 -0.25
CA ALA A 110 -7.50 -1.27 -0.74
C ALA A 110 -7.69 -0.18 0.35
N GLY A 111 -7.11 -0.41 1.52
CA GLY A 111 -7.11 0.53 2.65
C GLY A 111 -8.37 0.50 3.50
N THR A 112 -9.39 -0.28 3.13
CA THR A 112 -10.65 -0.38 3.88
C THR A 112 -10.60 -1.39 5.03
N GLY A 113 -9.56 -2.21 5.11
CA GLY A 113 -9.35 -3.15 6.22
C GLY A 113 -9.15 -2.44 7.55
N VAL A 114 -9.58 -3.09 8.64
CA VAL A 114 -9.53 -2.52 10.00
C VAL A 114 -8.10 -2.13 10.41
N LEU A 115 -7.11 -2.98 10.10
CA LEU A 115 -5.69 -2.70 10.38
C LEU A 115 -5.17 -1.49 9.60
N ALA A 116 -5.55 -1.34 8.34
CA ALA A 116 -5.15 -0.20 7.54
C ALA A 116 -5.76 1.10 8.09
N GLN A 117 -7.05 1.11 8.41
CA GLN A 117 -7.73 2.30 8.92
C GLN A 117 -7.29 2.72 10.34
N LYS A 118 -7.09 1.74 11.25
CA LYS A 118 -6.82 2.04 12.67
C LYS A 118 -5.33 2.13 13.01
N ALA A 119 -4.48 1.45 12.25
CA ALA A 119 -3.07 1.32 12.56
C ALA A 119 -2.14 1.77 11.44
N ASN A 120 -2.70 2.28 10.33
CA ASN A 120 -1.95 2.57 9.10
C ASN A 120 -1.12 1.37 8.63
N ASN A 121 -1.54 0.13 8.95
CA ASN A 121 -0.81 -1.08 8.63
C ASN A 121 -1.43 -1.74 7.40
N HIS A 122 -0.90 -1.41 6.23
CA HIS A 122 -1.46 -1.83 4.94
C HIS A 122 -1.04 -3.25 4.50
N PHE A 123 -0.09 -3.87 5.22
CA PHE A 123 0.52 -5.15 4.83
C PHE A 123 0.41 -6.21 5.94
N GLY A 124 -0.42 -5.97 6.96
CA GLY A 124 -0.62 -6.91 8.07
C GLY A 124 0.67 -7.25 8.82
N ILE A 125 1.63 -6.32 8.93
CA ILE A 125 2.94 -6.64 9.55
C ILE A 125 2.75 -6.85 11.05
N LYS A 126 2.99 -8.08 11.49
CA LYS A 126 2.90 -8.50 12.90
C LYS A 126 4.04 -7.92 13.74
N CYS A 127 3.81 -7.82 15.05
CA CYS A 127 4.85 -7.53 16.02
C CYS A 127 5.82 -8.71 16.06
N HIS A 128 7.07 -8.46 15.69
CA HIS A 128 8.15 -9.45 15.82
C HIS A 128 9.10 -9.04 16.94
N THR A 129 9.97 -9.96 17.35
CA THR A 129 11.02 -9.68 18.33
C THR A 129 11.82 -8.44 17.92
N GLY A 130 11.88 -7.45 18.82
CA GLY A 130 12.56 -6.18 18.58
C GLY A 130 11.68 -5.03 18.08
N TRP A 131 10.38 -5.24 17.85
CA TRP A 131 9.46 -4.11 17.64
C TRP A 131 9.24 -3.33 18.93
N THR A 132 9.57 -2.04 18.91
CA THR A 132 9.41 -1.11 20.06
C THR A 132 8.47 0.05 19.76
N GLY A 133 7.85 0.07 18.57
CA GLY A 133 6.89 1.10 18.19
C GLY A 133 5.48 0.80 18.73
N GLU A 134 4.51 1.63 18.36
CA GLU A 134 3.12 1.40 18.73
C GLU A 134 2.59 0.09 18.13
N SER A 135 1.57 -0.49 18.76
CA SER A 135 0.92 -1.72 18.30
C SER A 135 -0.58 -1.69 18.54
N VAL A 136 -1.30 -2.52 17.78
CA VAL A 136 -2.71 -2.85 18.02
C VAL A 136 -2.87 -4.36 18.09
N HIS A 137 -3.88 -4.82 18.84
CA HIS A 137 -4.28 -6.22 18.81
C HIS A 137 -5.47 -6.37 17.87
N HIS A 138 -5.44 -7.40 17.03
CA HIS A 138 -6.50 -7.70 16.07
C HIS A 138 -6.61 -9.22 15.91
N ASP A 139 -7.82 -9.71 15.75
CA ASP A 139 -8.05 -11.14 15.51
C ASP A 139 -7.94 -11.37 13.99
N ASP A 140 -6.95 -12.15 13.56
CA ASP A 140 -6.68 -12.46 12.14
C ASP A 140 -6.50 -13.97 11.93
N ASP A 141 -5.30 -14.51 12.16
CA ASP A 141 -5.06 -15.96 12.17
C ASP A 141 -5.31 -16.57 13.55
N ALA A 142 -5.05 -15.78 14.60
CA ALA A 142 -5.32 -16.12 16.00
C ALA A 142 -5.97 -14.94 16.74
N GLU A 143 -6.58 -15.23 17.89
CA GLU A 143 -7.12 -14.19 18.76
C GLU A 143 -5.99 -13.29 19.30
N GLN A 144 -6.24 -11.98 19.25
CA GLN A 144 -5.39 -10.94 19.81
C GLN A 144 -3.95 -11.02 19.30
N GLU A 145 -3.77 -11.19 18.00
CA GLU A 145 -2.45 -11.06 17.40
C GLU A 145 -1.99 -9.61 17.45
N CYS A 146 -0.71 -9.42 17.79
CA CYS A 146 -0.10 -8.10 17.82
C CYS A 146 0.33 -7.68 16.41
N PHE A 147 -0.14 -6.52 15.98
CA PHE A 147 0.25 -5.87 14.73
C PHE A 147 0.92 -4.53 15.00
N ARG A 148 1.89 -4.19 14.17
CA ARG A 148 2.56 -2.89 14.22
C ARG A 148 1.56 -1.79 13.90
N LYS A 149 1.68 -0.65 14.58
CA LYS A 149 0.93 0.58 14.32
C LYS A 149 1.90 1.68 13.91
N TYR A 150 1.48 2.45 12.92
CA TYR A 150 2.26 3.52 12.33
C TYR A 150 1.50 4.85 12.42
N GLU A 151 2.25 5.95 12.45
CA GLU A 151 1.65 7.29 12.43
C GLU A 151 1.09 7.61 11.03
N GLN A 152 1.77 7.14 9.98
CA GLN A 152 1.38 7.35 8.59
C GLN A 152 1.52 6.07 7.76
N SER A 153 0.68 5.90 6.74
CA SER A 153 0.73 4.73 5.84
C SER A 153 2.10 4.55 5.17
N SER A 154 2.81 5.64 4.86
CA SER A 154 4.15 5.60 4.26
C SER A 154 5.18 4.82 5.09
N GLU A 155 5.03 4.79 6.41
CA GLU A 155 5.88 3.99 7.30
C GLU A 155 5.61 2.50 7.14
N SER A 156 4.35 2.08 6.97
CA SER A 156 4.03 0.68 6.70
C SER A 156 4.56 0.20 5.35
N TYR A 157 4.55 1.07 4.33
CA TYR A 157 5.15 0.79 3.02
C TYR A 157 6.66 0.62 3.11
N ARG A 158 7.31 1.50 3.89
CA ARG A 158 8.74 1.39 4.17
C ARG A 158 9.05 0.12 4.97
N ASP A 159 8.28 -0.18 6.00
CA ASP A 159 8.51 -1.35 6.84
C ASP A 159 8.26 -2.66 6.08
N HIS A 160 7.27 -2.70 5.19
CA HIS A 160 7.08 -3.79 4.24
C HIS A 160 8.31 -3.96 3.32
N SER A 161 8.86 -2.85 2.81
CA SER A 161 10.06 -2.90 1.99
C SER A 161 11.28 -3.40 2.75
N LEU A 162 11.44 -2.98 4.01
CA LEU A 162 12.45 -3.51 4.91
C LEU A 162 12.20 -4.99 5.23
N PHE A 163 10.95 -5.40 5.38
CA PHE A 163 10.59 -6.78 5.67
C PHE A 163 11.10 -7.73 4.59
N LEU A 164 10.93 -7.37 3.31
CA LEU A 164 11.38 -8.15 2.17
C LEU A 164 12.91 -8.05 1.96
N THR A 165 13.49 -6.85 2.08
CA THR A 165 14.93 -6.65 1.82
C THR A 165 15.85 -7.26 2.89
N THR A 166 15.40 -7.30 4.15
CA THR A 166 16.28 -7.73 5.28
C THR A 166 16.23 -9.23 5.56
N ARG A 167 15.20 -9.94 5.11
CA ARG A 167 15.05 -11.38 5.38
C ARG A 167 15.65 -12.19 4.23
N SER A 168 16.66 -13.00 4.58
CA SER A 168 17.42 -13.82 3.61
C SER A 168 16.57 -14.70 2.71
N ARG A 169 15.42 -15.20 3.19
CA ARG A 169 14.48 -16.02 2.41
C ARG A 169 13.96 -15.32 1.14
N TYR A 170 13.91 -13.98 1.13
CA TYR A 170 13.47 -13.18 -0.02
C TYR A 170 14.61 -12.69 -0.90
N ALA A 171 15.88 -12.95 -0.54
CA ALA A 171 17.04 -12.42 -1.27
C ALA A 171 17.06 -12.84 -2.75
N GLY A 172 16.46 -13.99 -3.08
CA GLY A 172 16.32 -14.45 -4.47
C GLY A 172 15.45 -13.54 -5.34
N LEU A 173 14.46 -12.85 -4.77
CA LEU A 173 13.58 -11.92 -5.49
C LEU A 173 14.36 -10.76 -6.10
N PHE A 174 15.34 -10.24 -5.37
CA PHE A 174 16.13 -9.08 -5.79
C PHE A 174 17.16 -9.41 -6.89
N LYS A 175 17.25 -10.68 -7.31
CA LYS A 175 18.01 -11.10 -8.49
C LYS A 175 17.15 -11.14 -9.76
N LEU A 176 15.83 -11.07 -9.61
CA LEU A 176 14.89 -11.04 -10.72
C LEU A 176 14.92 -9.67 -11.40
N ASP A 177 14.50 -9.64 -12.66
CA ASP A 177 14.25 -8.39 -13.34
C ASP A 177 13.17 -7.58 -12.59
N LYS A 178 13.39 -6.28 -12.40
CA LYS A 178 12.46 -5.40 -11.69
C LYS A 178 11.15 -5.19 -12.43
N GLY A 179 11.14 -5.50 -13.72
CA GLY A 179 9.99 -5.49 -14.59
C GLY A 179 9.20 -6.80 -14.66
N ASP A 180 9.76 -7.89 -14.14
CA ASP A 180 9.13 -9.21 -14.18
C ASP A 180 8.26 -9.46 -12.95
N TYR A 181 7.15 -8.72 -12.86
CA TYR A 181 6.21 -8.87 -11.75
C TYR A 181 5.61 -10.28 -11.65
N VAL A 182 5.59 -11.04 -12.75
CA VAL A 182 5.14 -12.44 -12.75
C VAL A 182 6.12 -13.31 -11.96
N ALA A 183 7.42 -13.21 -12.24
CA ALA A 183 8.45 -13.92 -11.48
C ALA A 183 8.48 -13.45 -10.02
N TRP A 184 8.30 -12.15 -9.75
CA TRP A 184 8.21 -11.64 -8.39
C TRP A 184 7.02 -12.22 -7.61
N ALA A 185 5.82 -12.25 -8.19
CA ALA A 185 4.63 -12.79 -7.55
C ALA A 185 4.79 -14.29 -7.22
N ASN A 186 5.35 -15.07 -8.15
CA ASN A 186 5.66 -16.49 -7.93
C ASN A 186 6.76 -16.68 -6.89
N GLY A 187 7.81 -15.87 -6.96
CA GLY A 187 8.92 -15.90 -6.02
C GLY A 187 8.51 -15.53 -4.60
N LEU A 188 7.58 -14.59 -4.42
CA LEU A 188 7.05 -14.21 -3.11
C LEU A 188 6.39 -15.41 -2.43
N ARG A 189 5.54 -16.14 -3.17
CA ARG A 189 4.94 -17.37 -2.66
C ARG A 189 5.99 -18.45 -2.41
N ALA A 190 6.90 -18.69 -3.35
CA ALA A 190 7.94 -19.72 -3.21
C ALA A 190 8.87 -19.44 -2.01
N ALA A 191 9.16 -18.16 -1.75
CA ALA A 191 9.88 -17.71 -0.57
C ALA A 191 9.05 -17.81 0.71
N GLY A 192 7.74 -18.06 0.61
CA GLY A 192 6.78 -18.28 1.70
C GLY A 192 6.28 -17.00 2.36
N TYR A 193 6.00 -15.97 1.55
CA TYR A 193 5.23 -14.79 1.95
C TYR A 193 3.78 -15.13 2.28
N ALA A 194 3.14 -15.96 1.45
CA ALA A 194 1.76 -16.41 1.62
C ALA A 194 1.66 -17.93 1.47
N THR A 195 0.73 -18.55 2.22
CA THR A 195 0.41 -19.99 2.11
C THR A 195 -0.55 -20.30 0.98
N ASP A 196 -1.38 -19.33 0.58
CA ASP A 196 -2.35 -19.48 -0.50
C ASP A 196 -1.66 -19.83 -1.83
N VAL A 197 -2.09 -20.95 -2.42
CA VAL A 197 -1.60 -21.42 -3.71
C VAL A 197 -1.89 -20.42 -4.82
N LYS A 198 -3.01 -19.69 -4.74
CA LYS A 198 -3.47 -18.72 -5.73
C LYS A 198 -2.93 -17.30 -5.51
N TYR A 199 -2.06 -17.11 -4.52
CA TYR A 199 -1.51 -15.79 -4.20
C TYR A 199 -0.81 -15.11 -5.41
N PRO A 200 0.05 -15.81 -6.18
CA PRO A 200 0.66 -15.22 -7.37
C PRO A 200 -0.38 -14.77 -8.40
N GLU A 201 -1.40 -15.60 -8.67
CA GLU A 201 -2.46 -15.29 -9.62
C GLU A 201 -3.30 -14.09 -9.18
N LYS A 202 -3.55 -13.95 -7.88
CA LYS A 202 -4.24 -12.78 -7.31
C LYS A 202 -3.44 -11.49 -7.55
N LEU A 203 -2.13 -11.51 -7.25
CA LEU A 203 -1.26 -10.36 -7.49
C LEU A 203 -1.16 -10.03 -8.98
N ILE A 204 -0.85 -11.01 -9.82
CA ILE A 204 -0.76 -10.83 -11.28
C ILE A 204 -2.07 -10.26 -11.82
N GLY A 205 -3.21 -10.81 -11.39
CA GLY A 205 -4.53 -10.34 -11.79
C GLY A 205 -4.79 -8.88 -11.41
N LEU A 206 -4.38 -8.44 -10.22
CA LEU A 206 -4.46 -7.03 -9.81
C LEU A 206 -3.53 -6.14 -10.64
N ILE A 207 -2.27 -6.57 -10.83
CA ILE A 207 -1.26 -5.81 -11.59
C ILE A 207 -1.73 -5.60 -13.03
N GLU A 208 -2.26 -6.64 -13.66
CA GLU A 208 -2.70 -6.57 -15.04
C GLU A 208 -4.03 -5.83 -15.18
N ARG A 209 -4.98 -6.02 -14.25
CA ARG A 209 -6.28 -5.33 -14.26
C ARG A 209 -6.08 -3.82 -14.14
N TYR A 210 -5.31 -3.38 -13.15
CA TYR A 210 -5.08 -1.96 -12.90
C TYR A 210 -3.85 -1.40 -13.61
N GLU A 211 -3.26 -2.18 -14.52
CA GLU A 211 -2.07 -1.81 -15.29
C GLU A 211 -0.92 -1.25 -14.45
N LEU A 212 -0.73 -1.79 -13.24
CA LEU A 212 0.23 -1.27 -12.26
C LEU A 212 1.68 -1.32 -12.77
N TYR A 213 1.94 -2.19 -13.75
CA TYR A 213 3.22 -2.27 -14.44
C TYR A 213 3.61 -0.95 -15.15
N LYS A 214 2.64 -0.10 -15.53
CA LYS A 214 2.94 1.24 -16.07
C LYS A 214 3.61 2.15 -15.04
N ILE A 215 3.34 1.94 -13.76
CA ILE A 215 3.97 2.69 -12.67
C ILE A 215 5.42 2.22 -12.48
N ASP A 216 5.72 0.94 -12.72
CA ASP A 216 7.10 0.45 -12.76
C ASP A 216 7.89 1.14 -13.87
N GLU A 217 7.28 1.29 -15.06
CA GLU A 217 7.86 1.99 -16.21
C GLU A 217 8.28 3.42 -15.87
N GLU A 218 7.43 4.16 -15.15
CA GLU A 218 7.73 5.54 -14.70
C GLU A 218 8.99 5.61 -13.81
N VAL A 219 9.38 4.51 -13.16
CA VAL A 219 10.57 4.44 -12.29
C VAL A 219 11.77 3.85 -13.02
N ILE A 220 11.57 2.83 -13.85
CA ILE A 220 12.64 2.13 -14.58
C ILE A 220 13.14 2.96 -15.77
N GLY A 221 12.24 3.65 -16.49
CA GLY A 221 12.58 4.45 -17.66
C GLY A 221 12.63 3.66 -18.98
N SER A 222 13.14 4.32 -20.03
CA SER A 222 13.11 3.82 -21.41
C SER A 222 13.94 2.53 -21.57
N GLY A 223 13.24 1.40 -21.72
CA GLY A 223 13.84 0.06 -21.84
C GLY A 223 13.02 -1.02 -21.14
N TYR A 224 12.08 -0.62 -20.28
CA TYR A 224 11.13 -1.52 -19.66
C TYR A 224 10.21 -2.17 -20.70
N LYS A 225 10.14 -3.51 -20.68
CA LYS A 225 9.13 -4.29 -21.40
C LYS A 225 8.38 -5.11 -20.36
N PRO A 226 7.12 -4.78 -20.05
CA PRO A 226 6.36 -5.59 -19.12
C PRO A 226 6.18 -6.99 -19.71
N ILE A 227 6.49 -8.03 -18.93
CA ILE A 227 6.09 -9.40 -19.26
C ILE A 227 4.61 -9.53 -18.88
N ALA A 228 3.73 -8.89 -19.66
CA ALA A 228 2.30 -8.93 -19.44
C ALA A 228 1.72 -10.25 -19.95
N LYS A 229 1.53 -11.20 -19.02
CA LYS A 229 1.01 -12.55 -19.28
C LYS A 229 -0.36 -12.52 -19.98
N MET A 230 -1.19 -11.51 -19.70
CA MET A 230 -2.50 -11.31 -20.35
C MET A 230 -2.47 -10.52 -21.65
N SER A 231 -1.40 -9.82 -22.01
CA SER A 231 -1.34 -9.10 -23.30
C SER A 231 -1.15 -10.05 -24.49
N GLU A 232 -0.63 -11.26 -24.25
CA GLU A 232 -0.38 -12.25 -25.30
C GLU A 232 -1.51 -13.26 -25.49
N LYS A 233 -2.39 -13.46 -24.49
CA LYS A 233 -3.55 -14.32 -24.69
C LYS A 233 -4.63 -13.54 -25.46
N PRO A 234 -4.99 -13.96 -26.69
CA PRO A 234 -6.06 -13.30 -27.42
C PRO A 234 -7.31 -13.31 -26.56
N LEU A 235 -7.88 -12.12 -26.35
CA LEU A 235 -9.24 -12.03 -25.84
C LEU A 235 -10.15 -12.81 -26.79
N ASP A 236 -11.09 -13.57 -26.22
CA ASP A 236 -12.16 -14.15 -27.01
C ASP A 236 -12.80 -13.05 -27.87
N ALA A 237 -13.15 -13.36 -29.11
CA ALA A 237 -13.75 -12.39 -30.05
C ALA A 237 -15.04 -11.77 -29.50
N ASN A 238 -15.67 -12.45 -28.53
CA ASN A 238 -16.87 -12.00 -27.82
C ASN A 238 -16.55 -11.27 -26.50
N SER A 239 -15.29 -10.91 -26.24
CA SER A 239 -14.84 -10.24 -25.02
C SER A 239 -14.09 -8.95 -25.30
N TYR A 240 -14.21 -8.00 -24.39
CA TYR A 240 -13.54 -6.71 -24.42
C TYR A 240 -12.89 -6.40 -23.09
N ARG A 241 -11.64 -5.95 -23.12
CA ARG A 241 -10.94 -5.44 -21.94
C ARG A 241 -11.20 -3.94 -21.82
N VAL A 242 -11.85 -3.55 -20.73
CA VAL A 242 -12.09 -2.15 -20.38
C VAL A 242 -10.75 -1.42 -20.31
N SER A 243 -10.64 -0.31 -21.03
CA SER A 243 -9.46 0.54 -21.10
C SER A 243 -9.66 1.81 -20.29
N GLN A 244 -8.58 2.54 -20.04
CA GLN A 244 -8.67 3.85 -19.38
C GLN A 244 -9.58 4.81 -20.15
N GLY A 245 -10.56 5.40 -19.46
CA GLY A 245 -11.55 6.31 -20.05
C GLY A 245 -12.81 5.65 -20.57
N ASP A 246 -12.87 4.31 -20.58
CA ASP A 246 -14.09 3.60 -20.96
C ASP A 246 -15.19 3.79 -19.90
N THR A 247 -16.40 3.97 -20.41
CA THR A 247 -17.67 3.90 -19.69
C THR A 247 -18.55 2.82 -20.34
N LEU A 248 -19.53 2.29 -19.60
CA LEU A 248 -20.52 1.37 -20.21
C LEU A 248 -21.15 1.96 -21.46
N TYR A 249 -21.45 3.27 -21.45
CA TYR A 249 -21.98 3.95 -22.63
C TYR A 249 -21.00 3.91 -23.81
N SER A 250 -19.74 4.28 -23.61
CA SER A 250 -18.75 4.25 -24.71
C SER A 250 -18.52 2.84 -25.25
N ILE A 251 -18.52 1.82 -24.38
CA ILE A 251 -18.35 0.42 -24.77
C ILE A 251 -19.60 -0.06 -25.51
N SER A 252 -20.79 0.24 -25.01
CA SER A 252 -22.04 -0.15 -25.66
C SER A 252 -22.14 0.47 -27.06
N ARG A 253 -21.76 1.75 -27.22
CA ARG A 253 -21.67 2.39 -28.54
C ARG A 253 -20.65 1.73 -29.46
N LYS A 254 -19.49 1.33 -28.92
CA LYS A 254 -18.41 0.66 -29.68
C LYS A 254 -18.84 -0.70 -30.24
N PHE A 255 -19.65 -1.45 -29.49
CA PHE A 255 -20.10 -2.79 -29.86
C PHE A 255 -21.55 -2.87 -30.29
N ASN A 256 -22.20 -1.71 -30.49
CA ASN A 256 -23.60 -1.59 -30.89
C ASN A 256 -24.57 -2.37 -29.97
N LEU A 257 -24.35 -2.24 -28.66
CA LEU A 257 -25.23 -2.73 -27.59
C LEU A 257 -25.89 -1.54 -26.88
N SER A 258 -27.05 -1.76 -26.28
CA SER A 258 -27.54 -0.89 -25.21
C SER A 258 -26.72 -1.09 -23.94
N VAL A 259 -26.71 -0.07 -23.06
CA VAL A 259 -26.07 -0.19 -21.74
C VAL A 259 -26.70 -1.34 -20.95
N ASP A 260 -28.03 -1.49 -21.02
CA ASP A 260 -28.76 -2.53 -20.31
C ASP A 260 -28.39 -3.93 -20.80
N GLU A 261 -28.26 -4.14 -22.12
CA GLU A 261 -27.77 -5.42 -22.68
C GLU A 261 -26.35 -5.73 -22.21
N LEU A 262 -25.45 -4.74 -22.22
CA LEU A 262 -24.08 -4.93 -21.77
C LEU A 262 -24.01 -5.28 -20.27
N VAL A 263 -24.85 -4.64 -19.46
CA VAL A 263 -25.00 -4.93 -18.02
C VAL A 263 -25.52 -6.34 -17.80
N GLN A 264 -26.60 -6.73 -18.49
CA GLN A 264 -27.21 -8.06 -18.35
C GLN A 264 -26.26 -9.17 -18.81
N LEU A 265 -25.60 -8.99 -19.95
CA LEU A 265 -24.65 -9.95 -20.52
C LEU A 265 -23.49 -10.28 -19.56
N ASN A 266 -23.12 -9.31 -18.72
CA ASN A 266 -22.01 -9.41 -17.78
C ASN A 266 -22.43 -9.56 -16.31
N ASN A 267 -23.73 -9.63 -16.02
CA ASN A 267 -24.28 -9.62 -14.67
C ASN A 267 -23.72 -8.46 -13.81
N LEU A 268 -23.57 -7.27 -14.40
CA LEU A 268 -23.04 -6.12 -13.69
C LEU A 268 -24.06 -5.62 -12.66
N PRO A 269 -23.65 -5.32 -11.41
CA PRO A 269 -24.57 -4.87 -10.37
C PRO A 269 -24.96 -3.39 -10.50
N GLY A 270 -24.49 -2.71 -11.54
CA GLY A 270 -24.72 -1.29 -11.79
C GLY A 270 -23.80 -0.79 -12.91
N ASN A 271 -23.54 0.52 -12.92
CA ASN A 271 -22.82 1.15 -14.03
C ASN A 271 -21.30 1.22 -13.88
N ALA A 272 -20.76 0.71 -12.76
CA ALA A 272 -19.34 0.76 -12.48
C ALA A 272 -18.59 -0.35 -13.23
N ILE A 273 -17.52 0.04 -13.92
CA ILE A 273 -16.58 -0.88 -14.58
C ILE A 273 -15.14 -0.50 -14.21
N ALA A 274 -14.26 -1.49 -14.12
CA ALA A 274 -12.84 -1.28 -13.83
C ALA A 274 -12.01 -1.26 -15.10
N ILE A 275 -10.97 -0.43 -15.16
CA ILE A 275 -9.89 -0.64 -16.13
C ILE A 275 -9.39 -2.09 -16.00
N GLY A 276 -9.13 -2.72 -17.14
CA GLY A 276 -8.71 -4.10 -17.26
C GLY A 276 -9.80 -5.15 -17.01
N GLN A 277 -11.01 -4.78 -16.58
CA GLN A 277 -12.14 -5.69 -16.47
C GLN A 277 -12.47 -6.29 -17.83
N ILE A 278 -12.76 -7.59 -17.88
CA ILE A 278 -13.19 -8.26 -19.10
C ILE A 278 -14.72 -8.28 -19.12
N LEU A 279 -15.29 -7.69 -20.17
CA LEU A 279 -16.71 -7.70 -20.45
C LEU A 279 -16.98 -8.57 -21.67
N LYS A 280 -17.96 -9.46 -21.57
CA LYS A 280 -18.62 -10.06 -22.73
C LYS A 280 -19.34 -8.97 -23.51
N ILE A 281 -19.15 -8.96 -24.82
CA ILE A 281 -19.74 -8.01 -25.77
C ILE A 281 -20.61 -8.73 -26.82
N LYS A 282 -20.70 -10.05 -26.72
CA LYS A 282 -21.58 -10.90 -27.53
C LYS A 282 -21.90 -12.19 -26.76
N SER A 283 -23.10 -12.74 -26.97
CA SER A 283 -23.53 -14.03 -26.40
C SER A 283 -22.90 -15.22 -27.13
#